data_AF-A0A552DHC5-F1
#
_entry.id   AF-A0A552DHC5-F1
#
_cell.length_a   1.000
_cell.length_b   1.000
_cell.length_c   1.000
_cell.angle_alpha   90.00
_cell.angle_beta   90.00
_cell.angle_gamma   90.00
#
_symmetry.space_group_name_H-M   'P 1'
#
loop_
_entity.id
_entity.type
_entity.pdbx_description
1 polymer ?
#
loop_
_entity_poly.entity_id
_entity_poly.type
_entity_poly.pdbx_seq_one_letter_code
_entity_poly.pdbx_strand_id
1 'polypeptide(L)'
;MFSLDELKQTQYFQDVREEARQEGIEQGIEQGIEQGIEQGIEQGIEQGIEQGRLNKALEAVPRLLALGLSVEQVASALELEVEQVRAIQNGT
;
A
#
# COMPACT_ATOMS: atom_id res chain seq x y z
N MET A 1 -32.34 45.65 5.48
CA MET A 1 -31.22 44.71 5.24
C MET A 1 -31.63 43.42 5.93
N PHE A 2 -31.70 42.29 5.22
CA PHE A 2 -32.07 41.02 5.86
C PHE A 2 -30.95 40.52 6.77
N SER A 3 -31.30 40.01 7.93
CA SER A 3 -30.36 39.34 8.85
C SER A 3 -30.05 37.92 8.37
N LEU A 4 -28.89 37.38 8.80
CA LEU A 4 -28.51 36.00 8.48
C LEU A 4 -29.53 34.97 9.00
N ASP A 5 -30.19 35.27 10.12
CA ASP A 5 -31.20 34.39 10.72
C ASP A 5 -32.50 34.39 9.91
N GLU A 6 -32.91 35.53 9.34
CA GLU A 6 -34.06 35.59 8.42
C GLU A 6 -33.75 34.88 7.10
N LEU A 7 -32.53 34.99 6.56
CA LEU A 7 -32.11 34.28 5.35
C LEU A 7 -32.13 32.77 5.55
N LYS A 8 -31.67 32.27 6.70
CA LYS A 8 -31.68 30.84 7.04
C LYS A 8 -33.09 30.22 7.10
N GLN A 9 -34.10 31.04 7.33
CA GLN A 9 -35.50 30.60 7.35
C GLN A 9 -36.16 30.58 5.97
N THR A 10 -35.51 31.17 4.95
CA THR A 10 -36.04 31.11 3.58
C THR A 10 -35.92 29.70 3.02
N GLN A 11 -36.89 29.31 2.19
CA GLN A 11 -36.88 28.02 1.48
C GLN A 11 -35.63 27.90 0.61
N TYR A 12 -35.29 28.97 -0.13
CA TYR A 12 -34.09 29.03 -0.96
C TYR A 12 -32.80 28.68 -0.19
N PHE A 13 -32.63 29.20 1.04
CA PHE A 13 -31.45 28.86 1.84
C PHE A 13 -31.45 27.40 2.29
N GLN A 14 -32.63 26.84 2.60
CA GLN A 14 -32.73 25.43 2.98
C GLN A 14 -32.40 24.51 1.81
N ASP A 15 -32.87 24.83 0.61
CA ASP A 15 -32.59 24.10 -0.63
C ASP A 15 -31.08 24.13 -0.93
N VAL A 16 -30.47 25.32 -0.97
CA VAL A 16 -29.02 25.48 -1.20
C VAL A 16 -28.19 24.75 -0.14
N ARG A 17 -28.62 24.76 1.12
CA ARG A 17 -27.92 24.04 2.20
C ARG A 17 -28.01 22.53 2.00
N GLU A 18 -29.15 22.03 1.53
CA GLU A 18 -29.34 20.60 1.28
C GLU A 18 -28.54 20.14 0.06
N GLU A 19 -28.53 20.93 -1.02
CA GLU A 19 -27.66 20.72 -2.19
C GLU A 19 -26.19 20.70 -1.78
N ALA A 20 -25.71 21.73 -1.07
CA ALA A 20 -24.33 21.79 -0.59
C ALA A 20 -23.97 20.63 0.34
N ARG A 21 -24.93 20.14 1.15
CA ARG A 21 -24.73 18.96 2.00
C ARG A 21 -24.59 17.70 1.16
N GLN A 22 -25.40 17.53 0.12
CA GLN A 22 -25.34 16.40 -0.79
C GLN A 22 -24.03 16.40 -1.57
N GLU A 23 -23.64 17.53 -2.15
CA GLU A 23 -22.36 17.70 -2.84
C GLU A 23 -21.17 17.41 -1.92
N GLY A 24 -21.20 17.91 -0.68
CA GLY A 24 -20.13 17.66 0.28
C GLY A 24 -20.02 16.18 0.68
N ILE A 25 -21.14 15.47 0.76
CA ILE A 25 -21.15 14.01 1.00
C ILE A 25 -20.61 13.27 -0.21
N GLU A 26 -21.05 13.62 -1.41
CA GLU A 26 -20.61 12.99 -2.66
C GLU A 26 -19.09 13.17 -2.85
N GLN A 27 -18.59 14.40 -2.72
CA GLN A 27 -17.16 14.71 -2.80
C GLN A 27 -16.37 13.98 -1.70
N GLY A 28 -16.88 13.95 -0.47
CA GLY A 28 -16.22 13.25 0.64
C GLY A 28 -16.12 11.74 0.41
N ILE A 29 -17.16 11.13 -0.15
CA ILE A 29 -17.16 9.71 -0.52
C ILE A 29 -16.20 9.45 -1.68
N GLU A 30 -16.26 10.26 -2.74
CA GLU A 30 -15.39 10.13 -3.90
C GLU A 30 -13.91 10.23 -3.50
N GLN A 31 -13.53 11.28 -2.77
CA GLN A 31 -12.17 11.47 -2.28
C GLN A 31 -11.73 10.35 -1.34
N GLY A 32 -12.62 9.91 -0.43
CA GLY A 32 -12.31 8.82 0.49
C GLY A 32 -12.07 7.49 -0.22
N ILE A 33 -12.87 7.19 -1.24
CA ILE A 33 -12.70 5.97 -2.06
C ILE A 33 -11.44 6.06 -2.90
N GLU A 34 -11.21 7.19 -3.58
CA GLU A 34 -10.03 7.39 -4.43
C GLU A 34 -8.73 7.24 -3.62
N GLN A 35 -8.62 7.96 -2.49
CA GLN A 35 -7.45 7.87 -1.62
C GLN A 35 -7.28 6.48 -1.02
N GLY A 36 -8.37 5.83 -0.60
CA GLY A 36 -8.31 4.49 -0.03
C GLY A 36 -7.84 3.44 -1.03
N ILE A 37 -8.31 3.53 -2.28
CA ILE A 37 -7.90 2.64 -3.37
C ILE A 37 -6.45 2.89 -3.76
N GLU A 38 -6.05 4.15 -3.93
CA GLU A 38 -4.69 4.53 -4.32
C GLU A 38 -3.68 4.02 -3.29
N GLN A 39 -3.90 4.33 -2.00
CA GLN A 39 -3.01 3.87 -0.92
C GLN A 39 -2.99 2.34 -0.80
N GLY A 40 -4.14 1.69 -0.92
CA GLY A 40 -4.23 0.23 -0.83
C GLY A 40 -3.49 -0.47 -1.97
N ILE A 41 -3.60 0.04 -3.19
CA ILE A 41 -2.90 -0.49 -4.36
C ILE A 41 -1.41 -0.26 -4.26
N GLU A 42 -0.98 0.96 -3.90
CA GLU A 42 0.44 1.30 -3.79
C GLU A 42 1.14 0.42 -2.75
N GLN A 43 0.58 0.32 -1.55
CA GLN A 43 1.13 -0.53 -0.48
C GLN A 43 1.13 -2.01 -0.88
N GLY A 44 0.05 -2.49 -1.51
CA GLY A 44 -0.05 -3.88 -1.94
C GLY A 44 0.98 -4.24 -3.01
N ILE A 45 1.22 -3.35 -3.97
CA ILE A 45 2.22 -3.55 -5.03
C ILE A 45 3.63 -3.51 -4.43
N GLU A 46 3.94 -2.53 -3.58
CA GLU A 46 5.27 -2.41 -2.96
C GLU A 46 5.60 -3.65 -2.13
N GLN A 47 4.69 -4.08 -1.25
CA GLN A 47 4.85 -5.29 -0.45
C GLN A 47 4.97 -6.55 -1.33
N GLY A 48 4.16 -6.65 -2.38
CA GLY A 48 4.19 -7.78 -3.31
C GLY A 48 5.51 -7.89 -4.08
N ILE A 49 6.06 -6.76 -4.53
CA ILE A 49 7.35 -6.70 -5.22
C ILE A 49 8.49 -7.10 -4.27
N GLU A 50 8.52 -6.54 -3.05
CA GLU A 50 9.60 -6.84 -2.10
C GLU A 50 9.56 -8.30 -1.65
N GLN A 51 8.36 -8.83 -1.34
CA GLN A 51 8.21 -10.24 -1.01
C GLN A 51 8.59 -11.14 -2.19
N GLY A 52 8.23 -10.76 -3.41
CA GLY A 52 8.60 -11.49 -4.63
C GLY A 52 10.11 -11.50 -4.87
N ARG A 53 10.79 -10.37 -4.63
CA ARG A 53 12.25 -10.24 -4.72
C ARG A 53 12.93 -11.16 -3.71
N LEU A 54 12.50 -11.10 -2.45
CA LEU A 54 13.04 -11.94 -1.38
C LEU A 54 12.82 -13.43 -1.66
N ASN A 55 11.61 -13.82 -2.06
CA ASN A 55 11.31 -15.22 -2.39
C ASN A 55 12.19 -15.74 -3.52
N LYS A 56 12.36 -14.97 -4.60
CA LYS A 56 13.25 -15.35 -5.70
C LYS A 56 14.71 -15.46 -5.28
N ALA A 57 15.17 -14.57 -4.41
CA ALA A 57 16.51 -14.67 -3.84
C ALA A 57 16.68 -15.98 -3.06
N LEU A 58 15.75 -16.30 -2.15
CA LEU A 58 15.78 -17.55 -1.38
C LEU A 58 15.72 -18.79 -2.27
N GLU A 59 14.90 -18.80 -3.34
CA GLU A 59 14.84 -19.89 -4.31
C GLU A 59 16.14 -20.10 -5.10
N ALA A 60 16.94 -19.04 -5.30
CA ALA A 60 18.22 -19.13 -5.99
C ALA A 60 19.33 -19.74 -5.11
N VAL A 61 19.18 -19.71 -3.77
CA VAL A 61 20.20 -20.17 -2.81
C VAL A 61 20.68 -21.61 -3.10
N PRO A 62 19.82 -22.63 -3.23
CA PRO A 62 20.28 -24.01 -3.46
C PRO A 62 21.09 -24.15 -4.76
N ARG A 63 20.69 -23.41 -5.81
CA ARG A 63 21.39 -23.45 -7.10
C ARG A 63 22.78 -22.84 -7.01
N LEU A 64 22.92 -21.71 -6.32
CA LEU A 64 24.22 -21.07 -6.13
C LEU A 64 25.16 -21.90 -5.25
N LEU A 65 24.64 -22.52 -4.19
CA LEU A 65 25.40 -23.46 -3.36
C LEU A 65 25.85 -24.68 -4.18
N ALA A 66 24.98 -25.23 -5.04
CA ALA A 66 25.33 -26.35 -5.92
C ALA A 66 26.41 -26.00 -6.97
N LEU A 67 26.56 -24.72 -7.32
CA LEU A 67 27.65 -24.21 -8.17
C LEU A 67 28.97 -24.04 -7.40
N GLY A 68 29.01 -24.35 -6.10
CA GLY A 68 30.21 -24.33 -5.27
C GLY A 68 30.51 -22.99 -4.60
N LEU A 69 29.57 -22.04 -4.60
CA LEU A 69 29.71 -20.79 -3.85
C LEU A 69 29.60 -21.05 -2.34
N SER A 70 30.35 -20.29 -1.54
CA SER A 70 30.21 -20.34 -0.08
C SER A 70 28.91 -19.70 0.39
N VAL A 71 28.45 -20.07 1.59
CA VAL A 71 27.27 -19.48 2.23
C VAL A 71 27.38 -17.95 2.30
N GLU A 72 28.56 -17.45 2.66
CA GLU A 72 28.85 -16.02 2.79
C GLU A 72 28.80 -15.31 1.43
N GLN A 73 29.30 -15.96 0.37
CA GLN A 73 29.23 -15.43 -0.99
C GLN A 73 27.79 -15.37 -1.51
N VAL A 74 26.99 -16.41 -1.23
CA VAL A 74 25.56 -16.45 -1.60
C VAL A 74 24.77 -15.39 -0.85
N ALA A 75 24.97 -15.28 0.46
CA ALA A 75 24.34 -14.25 1.29
C ALA A 75 24.65 -12.85 0.77
N SER A 76 25.93 -12.56 0.49
CA SER A 76 26.34 -11.27 -0.06
C SER A 76 25.79 -11.01 -1.46
N ALA A 77 25.73 -12.01 -2.35
CA ALA A 77 25.28 -11.83 -3.72
C ALA A 77 23.76 -11.62 -3.84
N LEU A 78 23.00 -12.15 -2.89
CA LEU A 78 21.54 -12.10 -2.88
C LEU A 78 20.98 -11.11 -1.85
N GLU A 79 21.84 -10.36 -1.16
CA GLU A 79 21.45 -9.44 -0.08
C GLU A 79 20.63 -10.14 1.02
N LEU A 80 21.02 -11.37 1.35
CA LEU A 80 20.40 -12.19 2.38
C LEU A 80 21.27 -12.22 3.63
N GLU A 81 20.64 -12.50 4.77
CA GLU A 81 21.37 -12.82 5.99
C GLU A 81 22.03 -14.20 5.86
N VAL A 82 23.23 -14.35 6.39
CA VAL A 82 23.97 -15.62 6.39
C VAL A 82 23.15 -16.73 7.04
N GLU A 83 22.40 -16.42 8.10
CA GLU A 83 21.52 -17.38 8.78
C GLU A 83 20.37 -17.88 7.88
N GLN A 84 19.83 -17.04 6.99
CA GLN A 84 18.79 -17.46 6.04
C GLN A 84 19.35 -18.48 5.04
N VAL A 85 20.57 -18.22 4.55
CA VAL A 85 21.26 -19.13 3.63
C VAL A 85 21.61 -20.46 4.33
N ARG A 86 22.10 -20.41 5.59
CA ARG A 86 22.38 -21.59 6.41
C ARG A 86 21.13 -22.41 6.69
N ALA A 87 20.00 -21.76 7.00
CA ALA A 87 18.74 -22.44 7.26
C ALA A 87 18.27 -23.24 6.03
N ILE A 88 18.39 -22.68 4.82
CA ILE A 88 18.07 -23.37 3.58
C ILE A 88 19.04 -24.54 3.34
N GLN A 89 20.35 -24.31 3.50
CA GLN A 89 21.37 -25.33 3.32
C GLN A 89 21.15 -26.56 4.21
N ASN A 90 20.80 -26.33 5.49
CA ASN A 90 20.60 -27.39 6.48
C ASN A 90 19.19 -28.03 6.42
N GLY A 91 18.26 -27.42 5.68
CA GLY A 91 16.89 -27.91 5.48
C GLY A 91 16.71 -28.77 4.22
N THR A 92 17.75 -28.86 3.37
CA THR A 92 17.90 -29.84 2.28
C THR A 92 18.74 -31.03 2.70
#